data_AF-A0A4R3VYI0-F1
#
_entry.id   AF-A0A4R3VYI0-F1
#
_cell.length_a   1.000
_cell.length_b   1.000
_cell.length_c   1.000
_cell.angle_alpha   90.00
_cell.angle_beta   90.00
_cell.angle_gamma   90.00
#
_symmetry.space_group_name_H-M   'P 1'
#
loop_
_entity.id
_entity.type
_entity.pdbx_description
1 polymer ?
#
loop_
_entity_poly.entity_id
_entity_poly.type
_entity_poly.pdbx_seq_one_letter_code
_entity_poly.pdbx_strand_id
1 'polypeptide(L)'
;MGEKVIEVKINSLHKGKSALEVVAHYRPDFIFAIGDDSTDEDMFYELPDSAVTVKVGNKQTLARYYVENQEEAIKLLQQLTP
;
A
#
# COMPACT_ATOMS: atom_id res chain seq x y z
N MET A 1 -7.91 -9.77 15.96
CA MET A 1 -9.25 -10.28 16.32
C MET A 1 -10.05 -9.12 16.88
N GLY A 2 -11.15 -8.75 16.23
CA GLY A 2 -12.04 -7.66 16.64
C GLY A 2 -13.48 -8.16 16.74
N GLU A 3 -14.17 -7.77 17.80
CA GLU A 3 -15.50 -8.26 18.16
C GLU A 3 -16.59 -7.70 17.23
N LYS A 4 -17.46 -8.59 16.74
CA LYS A 4 -18.78 -8.28 16.14
C LYS A 4 -18.79 -7.30 14.96
N VAL A 5 -17.88 -7.45 14.01
CA VAL A 5 -17.97 -6.77 12.71
C VAL A 5 -18.32 -7.79 11.63
N ILE A 6 -19.44 -7.59 10.93
CA ILE A 6 -19.72 -8.26 9.66
C ILE A 6 -19.20 -7.31 8.57
N GLU A 7 -18.07 -7.66 7.98
CA GLU A 7 -17.49 -6.89 6.87
C GLU A 7 -18.06 -7.44 5.55
N VAL A 8 -18.92 -6.67 4.89
CA VAL A 8 -19.43 -7.00 3.55
C VAL A 8 -18.48 -6.37 2.53
N LYS A 9 -17.46 -7.13 2.11
CA LYS A 9 -16.58 -6.72 1.00
C LYS A 9 -17.17 -7.19 -0.33
N ILE A 10 -17.38 -6.25 -1.24
CA ILE A 10 -17.64 -6.57 -2.64
C ILE A 10 -16.34 -7.17 -3.20
N ASN A 11 -16.33 -8.48 -3.47
CA ASN A 11 -15.13 -9.23 -3.84
C ASN A 11 -14.38 -8.72 -5.09
N SER A 12 -15.01 -7.82 -5.86
CA SER A 12 -14.44 -7.19 -7.06
C SER A 12 -13.79 -5.82 -6.81
N LEU A 13 -13.77 -5.33 -5.57
CA LEU A 13 -13.19 -4.05 -5.13
C LEU A 13 -12.19 -4.31 -3.99
N HIS A 14 -11.05 -4.92 -4.32
CA HIS A 14 -9.92 -5.01 -3.40
C HIS A 14 -8.86 -3.97 -3.78
N LYS A 15 -8.05 -3.54 -2.80
CA LYS A 15 -7.13 -2.39 -2.93
C LYS A 15 -6.17 -2.51 -4.12
N GLY A 16 -5.72 -3.72 -4.46
CA GLY A 16 -4.86 -3.96 -5.63
C GLY A 16 -5.50 -3.55 -6.95
N LYS A 17 -6.79 -3.85 -7.14
CA LYS A 17 -7.51 -3.43 -8.35
C LYS A 17 -7.70 -1.92 -8.41
N SER A 18 -8.04 -1.30 -7.29
CA SER A 18 -8.17 0.17 -7.22
C SER A 18 -6.83 0.86 -7.51
N ALA A 19 -5.72 0.32 -7.02
CA ALA A 19 -4.38 0.84 -7.29
C ALA A 19 -4.04 0.78 -8.78
N LEU A 20 -4.33 -0.34 -9.44
CA LEU A 20 -4.16 -0.47 -10.89
C LEU A 20 -5.04 0.49 -11.69
N GLU A 21 -6.29 0.70 -11.27
CA GLU A 21 -7.20 1.66 -11.90
C GLU A 21 -6.65 3.09 -11.80
N VAL A 22 -6.12 3.49 -10.64
CA VAL A 22 -5.47 4.79 -10.43
C VAL A 22 -4.24 4.94 -11.34
N VAL A 23 -3.36 3.94 -11.39
CA VAL A 23 -2.16 3.97 -12.25
C VAL A 23 -2.55 4.04 -13.72
N ALA A 24 -3.53 3.26 -14.16
CA ALA A 24 -4.01 3.27 -15.54
C ALA A 24 -4.67 4.60 -15.94
N HIS A 25 -5.36 5.24 -14.99
CA HIS A 25 -6.05 6.51 -15.21
C HIS A 25 -5.07 7.69 -15.32
N TYR A 26 -4.18 7.85 -14.33
CA TYR A 26 -3.28 8.99 -14.27
C TYR A 26 -2.01 8.82 -15.09
N ARG A 27 -1.61 7.58 -15.40
CA ARG A 27 -0.34 7.23 -16.08
C ARG A 27 0.86 8.00 -15.49
N PRO A 28 1.08 7.91 -14.18
CA PRO A 28 2.14 8.66 -13.53
C PRO A 28 3.53 8.17 -13.99
N ASP A 29 4.50 9.07 -13.93
CA ASP A 29 5.92 8.77 -14.11
C ASP A 29 6.58 8.17 -12.86
N PHE A 30 5.95 8.36 -11.69
CA PHE A 30 6.36 7.79 -10.42
C PHE A 30 5.17 7.23 -9.61
N ILE A 31 5.34 6.02 -9.10
CA ILE A 31 4.33 5.33 -8.28
C ILE A 31 4.94 5.03 -6.91
N PHE A 32 4.34 5.60 -5.87
CA PHE A 32 4.69 5.33 -4.49
C PHE A 32 3.46 4.86 -3.72
N ALA A 33 3.57 3.70 -3.07
CA ALA A 33 2.49 3.13 -2.27
C ALA A 33 3.02 2.71 -0.90
N ILE A 34 2.29 3.10 0.15
CA ILE A 34 2.64 2.81 1.54
C ILE A 34 1.41 2.30 2.29
N GLY A 35 1.58 1.26 3.12
CA GLY A 35 0.49 0.64 3.87
C GLY A 35 0.99 -0.20 5.04
N ASP A 36 0.14 -0.50 6.02
CA ASP A 36 0.49 -1.15 7.29
C ASP A 36 -0.21 -2.50 7.51
N ASP A 37 -1.37 -2.73 6.88
CA ASP A 37 -2.19 -3.91 7.15
C ASP A 37 -2.03 -4.99 6.07
N SER A 38 -2.43 -6.21 6.40
CA SER A 38 -2.52 -7.38 5.51
C SER A 38 -3.30 -7.12 4.22
N THR A 39 -4.28 -6.21 4.22
CA THR A 39 -5.04 -5.84 3.02
C THR A 39 -4.23 -5.03 2.00
N ASP A 40 -3.11 -4.44 2.40
CA ASP A 40 -2.23 -3.68 1.51
C ASP A 40 -1.29 -4.60 0.72
N GLU A 41 -1.17 -5.88 1.12
CA GLU A 41 -0.35 -6.87 0.41
C GLU A 41 -0.84 -7.11 -1.02
N ASP A 42 -2.17 -7.13 -1.22
CA ASP A 42 -2.77 -7.21 -2.56
C ASP A 42 -2.41 -5.98 -3.41
N MET A 43 -2.31 -4.79 -2.79
CA MET A 43 -1.84 -3.58 -3.48
C MET A 43 -0.38 -3.70 -3.87
N PHE A 44 0.48 -4.17 -2.98
CA PHE A 44 1.91 -4.34 -3.28
C PHE A 44 2.15 -5.40 -4.36
N TYR A 45 1.32 -6.45 -4.39
CA TYR A 45 1.39 -7.51 -5.39
C TYR A 45 0.98 -7.05 -6.80
N GLU A 46 -0.12 -6.30 -6.89
CA GLU A 46 -0.70 -5.90 -8.18
C GLU A 46 0.02 -4.70 -8.82
N LEU A 47 0.64 -3.82 -8.01
CA LEU A 47 1.39 -2.68 -8.53
C LEU A 47 2.58 -3.14 -9.40
N PRO A 48 2.88 -2.42 -10.49
CA PRO A 48 3.96 -2.80 -11.40
C PRO A 48 5.33 -2.75 -10.71
N ASP A 49 6.30 -3.47 -11.26
CA ASP A 49 7.65 -3.55 -10.68
C ASP A 49 8.38 -2.21 -10.56
N SER A 50 7.96 -1.21 -11.33
CA SER A 50 8.46 0.16 -11.26
C SER A 50 7.96 0.94 -10.03
N ALA A 51 6.94 0.44 -9.33
CA ALA A 51 6.40 1.08 -8.15
C ALA A 51 7.32 0.90 -6.94
N VAL A 52 7.46 1.99 -6.17
CA VAL A 52 8.08 1.95 -4.85
C VAL A 52 7.00 1.60 -3.83
N THR A 53 7.07 0.39 -3.28
CA THR A 53 6.12 -0.11 -2.28
C THR A 53 6.78 -0.22 -0.91
N VAL A 54 6.12 0.32 0.12
CA VAL A 54 6.65 0.41 1.49
C VAL A 54 5.64 -0.15 2.50
N LYS A 55 6.06 -1.13 3.29
CA LYS A 55 5.29 -1.62 4.44
C LYS A 55 5.61 -0.82 5.70
N VAL A 56 4.60 -0.50 6.50
CA VAL A 56 4.78 0.06 7.85
C VAL A 56 4.61 -1.06 8.88
N GLY A 57 5.60 -1.22 9.75
CA GLY A 57 5.59 -2.24 10.81
C GLY A 57 6.25 -3.55 10.40
N ASN A 58 5.46 -4.62 10.29
CA ASN A 58 5.96 -5.99 10.15
C ASN A 58 6.77 -6.18 8.84
N LYS A 59 7.87 -6.91 8.91
CA LYS A 59 8.76 -7.21 7.77
C LYS A 59 8.24 -8.32 6.86
N GLN A 60 7.25 -9.10 7.29
CA GLN A 60 6.61 -10.09 6.43
C GLN A 60 5.62 -9.39 5.50
N THR A 61 6.07 -9.08 4.29
CA THR A 61 5.33 -8.31 3.29
C THR A 61 5.83 -8.59 1.87
N LEU A 62 4.98 -8.33 0.87
CA LEU A 62 5.27 -8.26 -0.56
C LEU A 62 5.80 -6.87 -0.97
N ALA A 63 5.74 -5.87 -0.08
CA ALA A 63 6.38 -4.59 -0.31
C ALA A 63 7.90 -4.73 -0.48
N ARG A 64 8.49 -3.89 -1.34
CA ARG A 64 9.93 -3.91 -1.62
C ARG A 64 10.76 -3.33 -0.48
N TYR A 65 10.17 -2.42 0.29
CA TYR A 65 10.79 -1.74 1.42
C TYR A 65 9.87 -1.81 2.64
N TYR A 66 10.44 -1.53 3.81
CA TYR A 66 9.68 -1.43 5.03
C TYR A 66 10.22 -0.31 5.93
N VAL A 67 9.35 0.25 6.77
CA VAL A 67 9.67 1.17 7.86
C VAL A 67 9.10 0.62 9.16
N GLU A 68 9.77 0.86 10.29
CA GLU A 68 9.47 0.18 11.55
C GLU A 68 8.12 0.62 12.17
N ASN A 69 7.68 1.86 11.93
CA ASN A 69 6.45 2.41 12.51
C ASN A 69 5.93 3.63 11.73
N GLN A 70 4.77 4.13 12.16
CA GLN A 70 4.10 5.29 11.54
C GLN A 70 4.94 6.58 11.62
N GLU A 71 5.74 6.77 12.68
CA GLU A 71 6.59 7.95 12.81
C GLU A 71 7.66 7.97 11.72
N GLU A 72 8.30 6.83 11.45
CA GLU A 72 9.26 6.67 10.37
C GLU A 72 8.61 6.82 8.99
N ALA A 73 7.36 6.37 8.81
CA ALA A 73 6.59 6.62 7.59
C ALA A 73 6.38 8.13 7.35
N ILE A 74 6.04 8.89 8.39
CA ILE A 74 5.87 10.34 8.29
C ILE A 74 7.20 11.02 7.98
N LYS A 75 8.30 10.63 8.64
CA LYS A 75 9.65 11.15 8.35
C LYS A 75 10.06 10.89 6.90
N LEU A 76 9.77 9.69 6.37
CA LEU A 76 10.01 9.36 4.97
C LEU A 76 9.24 10.28 4.03
N LEU A 77 7.93 10.48 4.28
CA LEU A 77 7.11 11.36 3.47
C LEU A 77 7.63 12.80 3.47
N GLN A 78 8.09 13.30 4.63
CA GLN A 78 8.69 14.63 4.75
C GLN A 78 9.97 14.79 3.93
N GLN A 79 10.73 13.71 3.71
CA GLN A 79 11.93 13.74 2.86
C GLN A 79 11.61 13.74 1.35
N LEU A 80 10.41 13.32 0.97
CA LEU A 80 9.94 13.27 -0.42
C LEU A 80 9.23 14.57 -0.84
N THR A 81 8.75 15.34 0.12
CA THR A 81 8.16 16.66 -0.12
C THR A 81 9.19 17.78 0.02
N PRO A 82 9.18 18.78 -0.87
CA PRO A 82 10.00 20.00 -0.74
C PRO A 82 9.73 20.79 0.54
#